data_AF-A0A497T1K0-F1
#
_entry.id   AF-A0A497T1K0-F1
#
_cell.length_a   1.000
_cell.length_b   1.000
_cell.length_c   1.000
_cell.angle_alpha   90.00
_cell.angle_beta   90.00
_cell.angle_gamma   90.00
#
_symmetry.space_group_name_H-M   'P 1'
#
loop_
_entity.id
_entity.type
_entity.pdbx_description
1 polymer ?
#
loop_
_entity_poly.entity_id
_entity_poly.type
_entity_poly.pdbx_seq_one_letter_code
_entity_poly.pdbx_strand_id
1 'polypeptide(L)'
;MKCEIFVNDYLPAIRAIIAKKLINFGFTQQEIADKLYLSQGAVALYKKQVRGKKVKELEEKPGVKEKIEELSEKIISRDLKMEELEAEYCRICRFIFNK
;
A
#
# COMPACT_ATOMS: atom_id res chain seq x y z
N MET A 1 19.19 2.47 -7.73
CA MET A 1 18.08 2.78 -8.67
C MET A 1 16.77 2.04 -8.38
N LYS A 2 16.76 0.72 -8.11
CA LYS A 2 15.50 -0.03 -7.84
C LYS A 2 14.64 0.55 -6.69
N CYS A 3 15.26 1.03 -5.61
CA CYS A 3 14.53 1.64 -4.48
C CYS A 3 13.85 2.96 -4.86
N GLU A 4 14.47 3.78 -5.70
CA GLU A 4 13.90 5.05 -6.16
C GLU A 4 12.67 4.81 -7.04
N ILE A 5 12.76 3.84 -7.97
CA ILE A 5 11.62 3.38 -8.77
C ILE A 5 10.51 2.87 -7.85
N PHE A 6 10.85 2.07 -6.84
CA PHE A 6 9.86 1.56 -5.89
C PHE A 6 9.12 2.70 -5.17
N VAL A 7 9.86 3.64 -4.58
CA VAL A 7 9.28 4.72 -3.78
C VAL A 7 8.46 5.70 -4.62
N ASN A 8 8.86 5.96 -5.87
CA ASN A 8 8.18 6.91 -6.75
C ASN A 8 6.97 6.29 -7.48
N ASP A 9 7.04 5.02 -7.87
CA ASP A 9 6.03 4.41 -8.74
C ASP A 9 5.15 3.39 -8.01
N TYR A 10 5.76 2.52 -7.20
CA TYR A 10 5.10 1.35 -6.64
C TYR A 10 4.51 1.61 -5.26
N LEU A 11 5.25 2.27 -4.37
CA LEU A 11 4.80 2.56 -3.01
C LEU A 11 3.52 3.42 -2.99
N PRO A 12 3.35 4.47 -3.83
CA PRO A 12 2.10 5.21 -3.90
C PRO A 12 0.94 4.36 -4.41
N ALA A 13 1.19 3.46 -5.38
CA ALA A 13 0.18 2.56 -5.91
C ALA A 13 -0.26 1.52 -4.86
N ILE A 14 0.70 0.92 -4.13
CA ILE A 14 0.43 -0.02 -3.03
C ILE A 14 -0.41 0.67 -1.95
N ARG A 15 0.01 1.86 -1.50
CA ARG A 15 -0.73 2.64 -0.50
C ARG A 15 -2.13 2.99 -0.97
N ALA A 16 -2.34 3.27 -2.26
CA ALA A 16 -3.66 3.53 -2.81
C ALA A 16 -4.58 2.30 -2.82
N ILE A 17 -4.04 1.11 -3.12
CA ILE A 17 -4.78 -0.15 -3.04
C ILE A 17 -5.18 -0.43 -1.59
N ILE A 18 -4.23 -0.32 -0.64
CA ILE A 18 -4.48 -0.54 0.78
C ILE A 18 -5.54 0.45 1.30
N ALA A 19 -5.35 1.75 1.05
CA ALA A 19 -6.31 2.78 1.49
C ALA A 19 -7.72 2.52 0.96
N LYS A 20 -7.87 2.09 -0.31
CA LYS A 20 -9.17 1.71 -0.86
C LYS A 20 -9.78 0.51 -0.14
N LYS A 21 -8.99 -0.53 0.17
CA LYS A 21 -9.48 -1.70 0.93
C LYS A 21 -9.95 -1.30 2.33
N LEU A 22 -9.20 -0.45 3.04
CA LEU A 22 -9.60 0.04 4.36
C LEU A 22 -10.86 0.91 4.31
N ILE A 23 -11.00 1.80 3.32
CA ILE A 23 -12.24 2.57 3.12
C ILE A 23 -13.44 1.63 2.94
N ASN A 24 -13.29 0.59 2.12
CA ASN A 24 -14.34 -0.41 1.91
C ASN A 24 -14.67 -1.21 3.18
N PHE A 25 -13.74 -1.27 4.13
CA PHE A 25 -13.92 -1.89 5.44
C PHE A 25 -14.49 -0.93 6.50
N GLY A 26 -14.76 0.33 6.12
CA GLY A 26 -15.42 1.32 6.98
C GLY A 26 -14.47 2.28 7.72
N PHE A 27 -13.16 2.21 7.50
CA PHE A 27 -12.22 3.14 8.12
C PHE A 27 -12.34 4.55 7.54
N THR A 28 -12.22 5.54 8.41
CA THR A 28 -12.12 6.96 8.07
C THR A 28 -10.74 7.29 7.48
N GLN A 29 -10.64 8.43 6.78
CA GLN A 29 -9.35 8.86 6.22
C GLN A 29 -8.29 9.12 7.29
N GLN A 30 -8.72 9.55 8.49
CA GLN A 30 -7.81 9.80 9.60
C GLN A 30 -7.26 8.49 10.17
N GLU A 31 -8.12 7.50 10.45
CA GLU A 31 -7.68 6.18 10.93
C GLU A 31 -6.72 5.49 9.94
N ILE A 32 -6.97 5.64 8.64
CA ILE A 32 -6.06 5.13 7.60
C ILE A 32 -4.73 5.87 7.63
N ALA A 33 -4.74 7.19 7.83
CA ALA A 33 -3.52 8.00 7.92
C ALA A 33 -2.67 7.56 9.11
N ASP A 34 -3.31 7.34 10.26
CA ASP A 34 -2.64 6.88 11.49
C ASP A 34 -2.05 5.48 11.30
N LYS A 35 -2.83 4.54 10.74
CA LYS A 35 -2.38 3.17 10.46
C LYS A 35 -1.25 3.06 9.43
N LEU A 36 -1.18 3.99 8.48
CA LEU A 36 -0.16 3.99 7.43
C LEU A 36 1.00 4.94 7.71
N TYR A 37 0.99 5.65 8.85
CA TYR A 37 1.96 6.69 9.20
C TYR A 37 2.07 7.79 8.12
N LEU A 38 0.92 8.30 7.70
CA LEU A 38 0.79 9.32 6.65
C LEU A 38 -0.02 10.51 7.14
N SER A 39 -0.06 11.56 6.34
CA SER A 39 -1.05 12.63 6.52
C SER A 39 -2.41 12.21 5.96
N GLN A 40 -3.48 12.72 6.57
CA GLN A 40 -4.85 12.55 6.06
C GLN A 40 -5.00 13.07 4.61
N GLY A 41 -4.26 14.14 4.27
CA GLY A 41 -4.18 14.64 2.89
C GLY A 41 -3.59 13.65 1.89
N ALA A 42 -2.57 12.86 2.28
CA ALA A 42 -2.02 11.81 1.42
C ALA A 42 -3.05 10.71 1.13
N VAL A 43 -3.83 10.31 2.15
CA VAL A 43 -4.92 9.34 1.99
C VAL A 43 -6.02 9.87 1.06
N ALA A 44 -6.38 11.15 1.19
CA ALA A 44 -7.35 11.79 0.30
C ALA A 44 -6.89 11.78 -1.17
N LEU A 45 -5.59 11.94 -1.42
CA LEU A 45 -5.01 11.84 -2.77
C LEU A 45 -5.05 10.41 -3.31
N TYR A 46 -4.85 9.39 -2.46
CA TYR A 46 -4.89 8.00 -2.88
C TYR A 46 -6.25 7.53 -3.38
N LYS A 47 -7.35 8.09 -2.84
CA LYS A 47 -8.70 7.86 -3.39
C LYS A 47 -8.81 8.26 -4.87
N LYS A 48 -8.00 9.23 -5.33
CA LYS A 48 -7.98 9.68 -6.73
C LYS A 48 -6.99 8.90 -7.61
N GLN A 49 -5.95 8.29 -7.01
CA GLN A 49 -4.84 7.65 -7.73
C GLN A 49 -5.05 6.16 -8.05
N VAL A 50 -6.18 5.56 -7.66
CA VAL A 50 -6.47 4.13 -7.87
C VAL A 50 -6.57 3.68 -9.35
N ARG A 51 -6.43 4.60 -10.31
CA ARG A 51 -6.53 4.30 -11.75
C ARG A 51 -5.19 4.39 -12.50
N GLY A 52 -4.07 4.59 -11.78
CA GLY A 52 -2.74 4.72 -12.36
C GLY A 52 -2.21 3.42 -13.01
N LYS A 53 -1.32 3.54 -14.00
CA LYS A 53 -0.69 2.41 -14.71
C LYS A 53 -0.07 1.37 -13.76
N LYS A 54 0.55 1.83 -12.67
CA LYS A 54 1.20 0.96 -11.68
C LYS A 54 0.20 0.22 -10.77
N VAL A 55 -0.97 0.79 -10.51
CA VAL A 55 -2.04 0.08 -9.79
C VAL A 55 -2.51 -1.11 -10.62
N LYS A 56 -2.77 -0.89 -11.92
CA LYS A 56 -3.13 -1.97 -12.85
C LYS A 56 -2.05 -3.05 -12.92
N GLU A 57 -0.78 -2.65 -13.06
CA GLU A 57 0.35 -3.59 -13.09
C GLU A 57 0.41 -4.47 -11.82
N LEU A 58 0.11 -3.89 -10.65
CA LEU A 58 0.10 -4.62 -9.39
C LEU A 58 -1.11 -5.56 -9.28
N GLU A 59 -2.28 -5.14 -9.76
CA GLU A 59 -3.49 -5.97 -9.80
C GLU A 59 -3.37 -7.16 -10.77
N GLU A 60 -2.65 -6.98 -11.88
CA GLU A 60 -2.43 -7.99 -12.93
C GLU A 60 -1.34 -9.02 -12.56
N LYS A 61 -0.50 -8.76 -11.55
CA LYS A 61 0.52 -9.69 -11.04
C LYS A 61 0.00 -10.42 -9.80
N PRO A 62 -0.52 -11.66 -9.90
CA PRO A 62 -1.29 -12.28 -8.82
C PRO A 62 -0.51 -12.40 -7.50
N GLY A 63 0.76 -12.79 -7.55
CA GLY A 63 1.57 -12.92 -6.34
C GLY A 63 1.89 -11.58 -5.66
N VAL A 64 1.96 -10.48 -6.42
CA VAL A 64 2.18 -9.15 -5.81
C VAL A 64 0.89 -8.67 -5.16
N LYS A 65 -0.24 -8.84 -5.86
CA LYS A 65 -1.57 -8.53 -5.35
C LYS A 65 -1.84 -9.25 -4.03
N GLU A 66 -1.59 -10.57 -3.96
CA GLU A 66 -1.76 -11.36 -2.75
C GLU A 66 -0.98 -10.79 -1.55
N LYS A 67 0.28 -10.38 -1.76
CA LYS A 67 1.07 -9.74 -0.70
C LYS A 67 0.54 -8.38 -0.24
N ILE A 68 -0.07 -7.61 -1.13
CA ILE A 68 -0.74 -6.35 -0.76
C ILE A 68 -2.03 -6.65 0.03
N GLU A 69 -2.77 -7.69 -0.35
CA GLU A 69 -3.98 -8.12 0.35
C GLU A 69 -3.66 -8.63 1.77
N GLU A 70 -2.63 -9.47 1.92
CA GLU A 70 -2.11 -9.95 3.22
C GLU A 70 -1.71 -8.78 4.13
N LEU A 71 -0.98 -7.80 3.59
CA LEU A 71 -0.59 -6.60 4.35
C LEU A 71 -1.82 -5.80 4.78
N SER A 72 -2.81 -5.65 3.90
CA SER A 72 -4.05 -4.95 4.23
C SER A 72 -4.81 -5.63 5.36
N GLU A 73 -4.88 -6.96 5.38
CA GLU A 73 -5.52 -7.73 6.45
C GLU A 73 -4.77 -7.61 7.78
N LYS A 74 -3.44 -7.57 7.75
CA LYS A 74 -2.63 -7.28 8.94
C LYS A 74 -2.94 -5.91 9.52
N ILE A 75 -3.08 -4.89 8.67
CA ILE A 75 -3.39 -3.51 9.09
C ILE A 75 -4.83 -3.38 9.63
N ILE A 76 -5.78 -4.14 9.06
CA ILE A 76 -7.17 -4.19 9.54
C ILE A 76 -7.25 -4.88 10.91
N SER A 77 -6.53 -6.00 11.08
CA SER A 77 -6.60 -6.82 12.30
C SER A 77 -5.85 -6.25 13.49
N ARG A 78 -4.80 -5.46 13.28
CA ARG A 78 -4.03 -4.81 14.35
C ARG A 78 -3.33 -3.54 13.89
N ASP A 79 -2.86 -2.75 14.86
CA ASP A 79 -1.92 -1.68 14.58
C ASP A 79 -0.52 -2.24 14.40
N LEU A 80 0.10 -1.91 13.26
CA LEU A 80 1.49 -2.22 12.98
C LEU A 80 2.35 -1.07 13.47
N LYS A 81 3.50 -1.38 14.08
CA LYS A 81 4.54 -0.36 14.28
C LYS A 81 5.09 0.11 12.93
N MET A 82 5.67 1.31 12.90
CA MET A 82 6.24 1.90 11.69
C MET A 82 7.27 0.97 11.05
N GLU A 83 8.15 0.38 11.85
CA GLU A 83 9.22 -0.52 11.38
C GLU A 83 8.65 -1.82 10.79
N GLU A 84 7.53 -2.32 11.34
CA GLU A 84 6.85 -3.50 10.80
C GLU A 84 6.23 -3.20 9.44
N LEU A 85 5.57 -2.03 9.30
CA LEU A 85 4.97 -1.59 8.04
C LEU A 85 6.05 -1.39 6.96
N GLU A 86 7.17 -0.73 7.30
CA GLU A 86 8.31 -0.55 6.41
C GLU A 86 8.91 -1.89 5.97
N ALA A 87 9.07 -2.85 6.90
CA ALA A 87 9.57 -4.17 6.58
C ALA A 87 8.66 -4.91 5.58
N GLU A 88 7.34 -4.78 5.71
CA GLU A 88 6.38 -5.36 4.77
C GLU A 88 6.47 -4.68 3.38
N TYR A 89 6.60 -3.36 3.32
CA TYR A 89 6.85 -2.67 2.04
C TYR A 89 8.16 -3.14 1.38
N CYS A 90 9.23 -3.31 2.15
CA CYS A 90 10.49 -3.85 1.62
C CYS A 90 10.35 -5.30 1.12
N ARG A 91 9.54 -6.15 1.77
CA ARG A 91 9.25 -7.50 1.28
C ARG A 91 8.52 -7.47 -0.05
N ILE A 92 7.50 -6.62 -0.20
CA ILE A 92 6.79 -6.44 -1.47
C ILE A 92 7.75 -5.90 -2.55
N CYS A 93 8.59 -4.92 -2.22
CA CYS A 93 9.62 -4.39 -3.12
C CYS A 93 10.56 -5.49 -3.63
N ARG A 94 11.10 -6.31 -2.73
CA ARG A 94 11.95 -7.46 -3.11
C ARG A 94 11.20 -8.43 -4.02
N PHE A 95 9.94 -8.72 -3.72
CA PHE A 95 9.13 -9.61 -4.55
C PHE A 95 8.87 -9.04 -5.96
N ILE A 96 8.76 -7.72 -6.10
CA ILE A 96 8.60 -7.07 -7.41
C ILE A 96 9.89 -7.10 -8.23
N PHE A 97 11.06 -6.89 -7.61
CA PHE A 97 12.32 -6.64 -8.32
C PHE A 97 13.36 -7.77 -8.28
N ASN A 98 13.17 -8.77 -7.44
CA ASN A 98 14.01 -9.98 -7.39
C ASN A 98 13.14 -11.16 -7.82
N LYS A 99 13.13 -11.40 -9.13
CA LYS A 99 12.86 -12.71 -9.71
C LYS A 99 14.16 -13.24 -10.28
#